data_AF-A0AAJ0ULU8-F1
#
_entry.id   AF-A0AAJ0ULU8-F1
#
_cell.length_a   1.000
_cell.length_b   1.000
_cell.length_c   1.000
_cell.angle_alpha   90.00
_cell.angle_beta   90.00
_cell.angle_gamma   90.00
#
_symmetry.space_group_name_H-M   'P 1'
#
loop_
_entity.id
_entity.type
_entity.pdbx_description
1 polymer ?
#
loop_
_entity_poly.entity_id
_entity_poly.type
_entity_poly.pdbx_seq_one_letter_code
_entity_poly.pdbx_strand_id
1 'polypeptide(L)'
;HGECFMESVKKQGERATEEIEKRLYNIVGQLGMSGFSADRHDRVEDYTKQVAVVPVSGVTGEGVPDLIMTLAGIAQKYLSKNLEIAHGEGKGTVLEVKEYKGLGTTIDVVLYDGEISRGDSLVIGGLGEKKIIVTRVKALLQPQPLKELRLEKDFKSVEQVSAAAGIKIAAQDFGGVTAGAPLRAVSDEKKIPGIEKEIEAEMDEVEIETGDEGVFLKSDTLGGLEALVKTLREKGIPVMKAHVGALTKSDILSVKSTSKDPIIMTFGIKVPDDVVQLAKDNRIALFHSNIIYSLLEEYDKWVKDRRKREEQALLDETIRPGELRVLKGYVFRQSKPAVFGVEVLKGVIRPGYRMTLAKPAAAGKFHEDKVVGEIKEIQSEGMNRQEAKAGDRVALSMEDIVIGKDVAENDVLRTHFTTETNMQRIAKVRHLLRDDEKGMLAEAGM
;
A
#
# COMPACT_ATOMS: atom_id res chain seq x y z
N HIS A 1 -16.52 13.95 -38.95
CA HIS A 1 -15.49 13.96 -37.89
C HIS A 1 -15.71 15.17 -37.01
N GLY A 2 -15.62 15.01 -35.68
CA GLY A 2 -15.81 16.11 -34.75
C GLY A 2 -17.28 16.51 -34.49
N GLU A 3 -18.24 15.62 -34.72
CA GLU A 3 -19.66 15.92 -34.47
C GLU A 3 -20.00 15.81 -32.97
N CYS A 4 -20.97 16.59 -32.50
CA CYS A 4 -21.49 16.45 -31.13
C CYS A 4 -22.07 15.05 -30.91
N PHE A 5 -21.88 14.51 -29.71
CA PHE A 5 -22.35 13.19 -29.33
C PHE A 5 -23.85 13.01 -29.61
N MET A 6 -24.66 14.01 -29.27
CA MET A 6 -26.11 13.97 -29.44
C MET A 6 -26.56 13.89 -30.91
N GLU A 7 -25.75 14.39 -31.84
CA GLU A 7 -26.04 14.29 -33.28
C GLU A 7 -25.49 12.99 -33.87
N SER A 8 -24.33 12.52 -33.39
CA SER A 8 -23.77 11.23 -33.82
C SER A 8 -24.65 10.05 -33.38
N VAL A 9 -25.13 10.04 -32.13
CA VAL A 9 -25.91 8.93 -31.57
C VAL A 9 -27.27 8.76 -32.28
N LYS A 10 -27.90 9.86 -32.72
CA LYS A 10 -29.17 9.83 -33.47
C LYS A 10 -29.08 9.12 -34.82
N LYS A 11 -27.87 9.02 -35.39
CA LYS A 11 -27.62 8.37 -36.69
C LYS A 11 -27.34 6.88 -36.55
N GLN A 12 -27.19 6.38 -35.33
CA GLN A 12 -26.85 4.98 -35.08
C GLN A 12 -28.10 4.09 -35.07
N GLY A 13 -27.92 2.82 -35.43
CA GLY A 13 -28.97 1.81 -35.30
C GLY A 13 -29.26 1.49 -33.82
N GLU A 14 -30.46 0.99 -33.55
CA GLU A 14 -30.97 0.70 -32.20
C GLU A 14 -29.98 -0.12 -31.34
N ARG A 15 -29.42 -1.20 -31.89
CA ARG A 15 -28.43 -2.04 -31.21
C ARG A 15 -27.19 -1.27 -30.71
N ALA A 16 -26.70 -0.30 -31.48
CA ALA A 16 -25.52 0.48 -31.08
C ALA A 16 -25.89 1.49 -29.98
N THR A 17 -27.07 2.09 -30.08
CA THR A 17 -27.62 3.01 -29.07
C THR A 17 -27.89 2.30 -27.74
N GLU A 18 -28.43 1.08 -27.75
CA GLU A 18 -28.62 0.28 -26.54
C GLU A 18 -27.30 -0.09 -25.87
N GLU A 19 -26.30 -0.49 -26.66
CA GLU A 19 -24.99 -0.88 -26.12
C GLU A 19 -24.27 0.31 -25.47
N ILE A 20 -24.34 1.51 -26.06
CA ILE A 20 -23.72 2.70 -25.44
C ILE A 20 -24.45 3.12 -24.17
N GLU A 21 -25.78 3.11 -24.13
CA GLU A 21 -26.56 3.39 -22.91
C GLU A 21 -26.25 2.38 -21.80
N LYS A 22 -26.17 1.08 -22.14
CA LYS A 22 -25.78 0.04 -21.19
C LYS A 22 -24.39 0.27 -20.60
N ARG A 23 -23.41 0.66 -21.42
CA ARG A 23 -22.05 0.97 -20.95
C ARG A 23 -22.03 2.22 -20.08
N LEU A 24 -22.76 3.26 -20.46
CA LEU A 24 -22.90 4.48 -19.66
C LEU A 24 -23.53 4.18 -18.31
N TYR A 25 -24.60 3.38 -18.28
CA TYR A 25 -25.25 2.96 -17.03
C TYR A 25 -24.28 2.21 -16.12
N ASN A 26 -23.45 1.31 -16.66
CA ASN A 26 -22.44 0.61 -15.87
C ASN A 26 -21.39 1.57 -15.28
N ILE A 27 -20.92 2.55 -16.04
CA ILE A 27 -19.96 3.57 -15.57
C ILE A 27 -20.60 4.42 -14.45
N VAL A 28 -21.83 4.88 -14.66
CA VAL A 28 -22.60 5.64 -13.65
C VAL A 28 -22.80 4.80 -12.39
N GLY A 29 -23.13 3.51 -12.54
CA GLY A 29 -23.27 2.58 -11.42
C GLY A 29 -21.97 2.41 -10.62
N GLN A 30 -20.82 2.29 -11.29
CA GLN A 30 -19.50 2.21 -10.66
C GLN A 30 -19.14 3.50 -9.90
N LEU A 31 -19.46 4.66 -10.49
CA LEU A 31 -19.30 5.96 -9.82
C LEU A 31 -20.20 6.05 -8.57
N GLY A 32 -21.45 5.58 -8.68
CA GLY A 32 -22.39 5.49 -7.55
C GLY A 32 -21.90 4.60 -6.42
N MET A 33 -21.36 3.42 -6.73
CA MET A 33 -20.72 2.53 -5.76
C MET A 33 -19.51 3.17 -5.07
N SER A 34 -18.87 4.13 -5.73
CA SER A 34 -17.75 4.91 -5.21
C SER A 34 -18.19 6.20 -4.50
N GLY A 35 -19.49 6.41 -4.32
CA GLY A 35 -20.06 7.57 -3.62
C GLY A 35 -20.30 8.81 -4.49
N PHE A 36 -20.11 8.72 -5.80
CA PHE A 36 -20.33 9.84 -6.72
C PHE A 36 -21.70 9.71 -7.41
N SER A 37 -22.51 10.76 -7.32
CA SER A 37 -23.67 10.90 -8.22
C SER A 37 -23.16 11.33 -9.60
N ALA A 38 -23.61 10.68 -10.66
CA ALA A 38 -23.15 10.95 -12.02
C ALA A 38 -24.26 10.70 -13.03
N ASP A 39 -24.22 11.43 -14.15
CA ASP A 39 -25.06 11.15 -15.31
C ASP A 39 -24.36 11.64 -16.59
N ARG A 40 -24.91 11.32 -17.76
CA ARG A 40 -24.45 11.88 -19.02
C ARG A 40 -24.60 13.40 -19.00
N HIS A 41 -23.62 14.12 -19.53
CA HIS A 41 -23.54 15.59 -19.42
C HIS A 41 -24.83 16.36 -19.79
N ASP A 42 -25.62 15.89 -20.76
CA ASP A 42 -26.91 16.48 -21.16
C ASP A 42 -28.06 16.21 -20.18
N ARG A 43 -27.89 15.28 -19.24
CA ARG A 43 -28.87 14.87 -18.21
C ARG A 43 -28.54 15.40 -16.82
N VAL A 44 -27.36 16.02 -16.65
CA VAL A 44 -26.95 16.60 -15.38
C VAL A 44 -27.79 17.83 -15.04
N GLU A 45 -28.47 17.80 -13.89
CA GLU A 45 -29.28 18.91 -13.39
C GLU A 45 -28.45 19.87 -12.53
N ASP A 46 -27.56 19.33 -11.70
CA ASP A 46 -26.74 20.10 -10.75
C ASP A 46 -25.27 19.65 -10.80
N TYR A 47 -24.46 20.41 -11.56
CA TYR A 47 -23.02 20.22 -11.70
C TYR A 47 -22.22 20.41 -10.40
N THR A 48 -22.84 20.89 -9.31
CA THR A 48 -22.18 20.93 -7.99
C THR A 48 -22.31 19.62 -7.22
N LYS A 49 -23.21 18.73 -7.65
CA LYS A 49 -23.51 17.46 -6.96
C LYS A 49 -23.30 16.25 -7.86
N GLN A 50 -23.37 16.42 -9.18
CA GLN A 50 -23.32 15.34 -10.15
C GLN A 50 -22.08 15.48 -11.04
N VAL A 51 -21.38 14.37 -11.22
CA VAL A 51 -20.29 14.23 -12.19
C VAL A 51 -20.88 14.07 -13.59
N ALA A 52 -20.44 14.92 -14.52
CA ALA A 52 -20.86 14.85 -15.91
C ALA A 52 -20.01 13.84 -16.70
N VAL A 53 -20.67 12.83 -17.27
CA VAL A 53 -20.05 11.83 -18.15
C VAL A 53 -20.24 12.28 -19.60
N VAL A 54 -19.14 12.58 -20.29
CA VAL A 54 -19.16 13.00 -21.71
C VAL A 54 -18.65 11.84 -22.58
N PRO A 55 -19.50 11.21 -23.41
CA PRO A 55 -19.04 10.18 -24.34
C PRO A 55 -18.22 10.81 -25.47
N VAL A 56 -17.00 10.33 -25.69
CA VAL A 56 -16.10 10.86 -26.72
C VAL A 56 -15.38 9.75 -27.49
N SER A 57 -14.94 10.07 -28.70
CA SER A 57 -14.03 9.25 -29.50
C SER A 57 -12.77 10.04 -29.83
N GLY A 58 -11.64 9.66 -29.23
CA GLY A 58 -10.34 10.27 -29.54
C GLY A 58 -9.84 10.03 -30.97
N VAL A 59 -10.40 9.03 -31.66
CA VAL A 59 -10.04 8.68 -33.05
C VAL A 59 -10.87 9.49 -34.05
N THR A 60 -12.19 9.57 -33.85
CA THR A 60 -13.10 10.22 -34.81
C THR A 60 -13.43 11.67 -34.44
N GLY A 61 -13.10 12.10 -33.22
CA GLY A 61 -13.39 13.42 -32.67
C GLY A 61 -14.84 13.61 -32.20
N GLU A 62 -15.69 12.58 -32.32
CA GLU A 62 -17.08 12.68 -31.86
C GLU A 62 -17.14 12.93 -30.35
N GLY A 63 -18.04 13.81 -29.92
CA GLY A 63 -18.18 14.19 -28.51
C GLY A 63 -17.13 15.17 -27.98
N VAL A 64 -16.04 15.41 -28.71
CA VAL A 64 -15.01 16.40 -28.30
C VAL A 64 -15.59 17.82 -28.17
N PRO A 65 -16.47 18.29 -29.07
CA PRO A 65 -17.13 19.59 -28.89
C PRO A 65 -17.93 19.66 -27.58
N ASP A 66 -18.67 18.60 -27.25
CA ASP A 66 -19.45 18.53 -26.00
C ASP A 66 -18.52 18.56 -24.78
N LEU A 67 -17.42 17.83 -24.82
CA LEU A 67 -16.42 17.82 -23.74
C LEU A 67 -15.85 19.22 -23.50
N ILE A 68 -15.44 19.92 -24.56
CA ILE A 68 -14.91 21.28 -24.46
C ILE A 68 -15.98 22.24 -23.93
N MET A 69 -17.22 22.13 -24.41
CA MET A 69 -18.32 22.97 -23.97
C MET A 69 -18.68 22.75 -22.50
N THR A 70 -18.73 21.48 -22.05
CA THR A 70 -18.98 21.14 -20.64
C THR A 70 -17.87 21.69 -19.75
N LEU A 71 -16.60 21.51 -20.12
CA LEU A 71 -15.45 22.04 -19.37
C LEU A 71 -15.49 23.58 -19.28
N ALA A 72 -15.73 24.27 -20.40
CA ALA A 72 -15.81 25.71 -20.45
C ALA A 72 -16.97 26.25 -19.59
N GLY A 73 -18.15 25.62 -19.67
CA GLY A 73 -19.32 26.00 -18.89
C GLY A 73 -19.10 25.85 -17.38
N ILE A 74 -18.50 24.74 -16.95
CA ILE A 74 -18.18 24.50 -15.53
C ILE A 74 -17.13 25.49 -15.04
N ALA A 75 -16.03 25.66 -15.79
CA ALA A 75 -14.94 26.57 -15.43
C ALA A 75 -15.45 28.00 -15.29
N GLN A 76 -16.20 28.50 -16.27
CA GLN A 76 -16.75 29.86 -16.23
C GLN A 76 -17.72 30.04 -15.06
N LYS A 77 -18.66 29.12 -14.86
CA LYS A 77 -19.71 29.27 -13.83
C LYS A 77 -19.18 29.16 -12.41
N TYR A 78 -18.25 28.25 -12.15
CA TYR A 78 -17.84 27.88 -10.79
C TYR A 78 -16.43 28.31 -10.40
N LEU A 79 -15.53 28.50 -11.38
CA LEU A 79 -14.11 28.77 -11.12
C LEU A 79 -13.69 30.20 -11.48
N SER A 80 -14.63 31.10 -11.84
CA SER A 80 -14.32 32.48 -12.24
C SER A 80 -13.33 33.17 -11.29
N LYS A 81 -13.54 33.07 -9.97
CA LYS A 81 -12.64 33.67 -8.96
C LYS A 81 -11.26 33.01 -8.90
N ASN A 82 -11.19 31.70 -9.15
CA ASN A 82 -9.95 30.93 -9.13
C ASN A 82 -9.14 31.09 -10.43
N LEU A 83 -9.76 31.61 -11.50
CA LEU A 83 -9.16 31.85 -12.80
C LEU A 83 -8.76 33.32 -13.01
N GLU A 84 -8.97 34.18 -12.01
CA GLU A 84 -8.45 35.55 -12.02
C GLU A 84 -6.92 35.51 -11.98
N ILE A 85 -6.31 36.09 -13.00
CA ILE A 85 -4.85 36.18 -13.11
C ILE A 85 -4.42 37.55 -12.59
N ALA A 86 -3.55 37.56 -11.59
CA ALA A 86 -2.99 38.79 -11.09
C ALA A 86 -1.87 39.28 -12.02
N HIS A 87 -1.79 40.59 -12.22
CA HIS A 87 -0.58 41.19 -12.77
C HIS A 87 0.48 41.27 -11.68
N GLY A 88 1.70 40.81 -11.97
CA GLY A 88 2.80 40.83 -11.01
C GLY A 88 3.75 39.64 -11.17
N GLU A 89 4.31 39.22 -10.05
CA GLU A 89 5.31 38.14 -9.97
C GLU A 89 4.74 36.82 -10.48
N GLY A 90 5.45 36.22 -11.43
CA GLY A 90 5.06 34.96 -12.04
C GLY A 90 5.07 33.82 -11.02
N LYS A 91 4.00 33.05 -10.93
CA LYS A 91 3.93 31.84 -10.12
C LYS A 91 3.73 30.64 -11.01
N GLY A 92 4.54 29.61 -10.78
CA GLY A 92 4.48 28.40 -11.56
C GLY A 92 4.95 27.18 -10.80
N THR A 93 4.80 26.04 -11.46
CA THR A 93 5.28 24.74 -10.98
C THR A 93 6.12 24.10 -12.06
N VAL A 94 7.26 23.53 -11.66
CA VAL A 94 8.14 22.78 -12.56
C VAL A 94 7.46 21.47 -12.96
N LEU A 95 7.24 21.27 -14.26
CA LEU A 95 6.76 20.01 -14.82
C LEU A 95 7.89 19.00 -14.99
N GLU A 96 9.00 19.42 -15.61
CA GLU A 96 10.11 18.53 -15.96
C GLU A 96 11.44 19.29 -15.95
N VAL A 97 12.52 18.58 -15.63
CA VAL A 97 13.90 19.06 -15.75
C VAL A 97 14.60 18.23 -16.83
N LYS A 98 15.12 18.88 -17.88
CA LYS A 98 15.69 18.20 -19.05
C LYS A 98 16.91 18.92 -19.61
N GLU A 99 17.89 18.13 -20.04
CA GLU A 99 19.02 18.62 -20.84
C GLU A 99 18.56 18.99 -22.25
N TYR A 100 18.93 20.20 -22.69
CA TYR A 100 18.62 20.72 -24.01
C TYR A 100 19.89 21.12 -24.75
N LYS A 101 20.04 20.60 -25.96
CA LYS A 101 21.25 20.81 -26.77
C LYS A 101 21.45 22.31 -27.04
N GLY A 102 22.59 22.84 -26.60
CA GLY A 102 22.96 24.25 -26.77
C GLY A 102 22.49 25.20 -25.67
N LEU A 103 21.58 24.76 -24.79
CA LEU A 103 21.10 25.54 -23.64
C LEU A 103 21.45 24.92 -22.29
N GLY A 104 21.91 23.65 -22.28
CA GLY A 104 22.20 22.90 -21.06
C GLY A 104 20.90 22.48 -20.37
N THR A 105 20.91 22.41 -19.05
CA THR A 105 19.74 22.07 -18.26
C THR A 105 18.65 23.14 -18.41
N THR A 106 17.44 22.69 -18.74
CA THR A 106 16.23 23.52 -18.87
C THR A 106 15.12 22.95 -18.01
N ILE A 107 14.15 23.79 -17.65
CA ILE A 107 12.93 23.36 -16.97
C ILE A 107 11.71 23.68 -17.82
N ASP A 108 10.75 22.77 -17.82
CA ASP A 108 9.41 22.99 -18.33
C ASP A 108 8.51 23.39 -17.17
N VAL A 109 7.76 24.48 -17.33
CA VAL A 109 7.00 25.11 -16.26
C VAL A 109 5.57 25.39 -16.72
N VAL A 110 4.60 25.13 -15.84
CA VAL A 110 3.26 25.71 -15.97
C VAL A 110 3.24 26.99 -15.14
N LEU A 111 3.14 28.12 -15.82
CA LEU A 111 2.88 29.41 -15.23
C LEU A 111 1.36 29.54 -15.06
N TYR A 112 0.89 29.63 -13.83
CA TYR A 112 -0.54 29.67 -13.51
C TYR A 112 -1.02 31.04 -12.99
N ASP A 113 -0.10 31.93 -12.62
CA ASP A 113 -0.40 33.30 -12.19
C ASP A 113 0.77 34.24 -12.53
N GLY A 114 0.50 35.55 -12.65
CA GLY A 114 1.53 36.56 -12.90
C GLY A 114 2.22 36.47 -14.26
N GLU A 115 3.39 37.10 -14.34
CA GLU A 115 4.18 37.22 -15.56
C GLU A 115 5.65 36.91 -15.29
N ILE A 116 6.34 36.42 -16.31
CA ILE A 116 7.78 36.15 -16.28
C ILE A 116 8.44 36.80 -17.49
N SER A 117 9.54 37.49 -17.24
CA SER A 117 10.35 38.15 -18.25
C SER A 117 11.76 37.59 -18.27
N ARG A 118 12.41 37.74 -19.43
CA ARG A 118 13.83 37.45 -19.56
C ARG A 118 14.63 38.39 -18.65
N GLY A 119 15.58 37.82 -17.91
CA GLY A 119 16.38 38.56 -16.93
C GLY A 119 15.81 38.58 -15.52
N ASP A 120 14.57 38.13 -15.32
CA ASP A 120 13.99 37.98 -13.97
C ASP A 120 14.79 36.95 -13.15
N SER A 121 14.77 37.15 -11.84
CA SER A 121 15.26 36.17 -10.88
C SER A 121 14.19 35.11 -10.64
N LEU A 122 14.60 33.85 -10.65
CA LEU A 122 13.77 32.70 -10.32
C LEU A 122 14.16 32.22 -8.94
N VAL A 123 13.17 32.12 -8.05
CA VAL A 123 13.28 31.41 -6.77
C VAL A 123 12.51 30.11 -6.93
N ILE A 124 13.21 28.99 -6.78
CA ILE A 124 12.67 27.66 -7.05
C ILE A 124 12.91 26.76 -5.85
N GLY A 125 11.91 25.95 -5.52
CA GLY A 125 12.06 24.87 -4.57
C GLY A 125 13.10 23.84 -5.02
N GLY A 126 14.03 23.49 -4.13
CA GLY A 126 15.08 22.50 -4.37
C GLY A 126 15.07 21.40 -3.31
N LEU A 127 15.78 20.32 -3.59
CA LEU A 127 15.90 19.18 -2.67
C LEU A 127 17.31 19.05 -2.08
N GLY A 128 17.41 18.36 -0.94
CA GLY A 128 18.68 18.07 -0.28
C GLY A 128 19.29 19.28 0.41
N GLU A 129 20.58 19.52 0.21
CA GLU A 129 21.31 20.62 0.88
C GLU A 129 20.91 22.01 0.38
N LYS A 130 20.33 22.11 -0.82
CA LYS A 130 19.83 23.36 -1.41
C LYS A 130 18.31 23.35 -1.47
N LYS A 131 17.66 23.64 -0.33
CA LYS A 131 16.19 23.77 -0.24
C LYS A 131 15.63 24.85 -1.17
N ILE A 132 16.43 25.88 -1.46
CA ILE A 132 16.06 26.97 -2.35
C ILE A 132 17.17 27.20 -3.38
N ILE A 133 16.74 27.42 -4.62
CA ILE A 133 17.61 27.70 -5.76
C ILE A 133 17.20 29.04 -6.33
N VAL A 134 18.13 29.99 -6.30
CA VAL A 134 17.98 31.31 -6.92
C VAL A 134 18.84 31.36 -8.18
N THR A 135 18.22 31.62 -9.33
CA THR A 135 18.89 31.66 -10.63
C THR A 135 18.27 32.75 -11.50
N ARG A 136 18.88 33.10 -12.64
CA ARG A 136 18.37 34.17 -13.50
C ARG A 136 17.95 33.64 -14.87
N VAL A 137 16.78 34.07 -15.35
CA VAL A 137 16.25 33.70 -16.66
C VAL A 137 17.19 34.19 -17.77
N LYS A 138 17.75 33.27 -18.56
CA LYS A 138 18.53 33.61 -19.76
C LYS A 138 17.66 33.66 -21.00
N ALA A 139 16.70 32.75 -21.11
CA ALA A 139 15.79 32.66 -22.23
C ALA A 139 14.46 32.03 -21.81
N LEU A 140 13.38 32.54 -22.40
CA LEU A 140 12.04 31.95 -22.35
C LEU A 140 11.71 31.39 -23.73
N LEU A 141 11.17 30.18 -23.75
CA LEU A 141 10.91 29.39 -24.95
C LEU A 141 9.47 28.89 -24.91
N GLN A 142 8.65 29.37 -25.85
CA GLN A 142 7.27 28.90 -26.01
C GLN A 142 7.22 27.82 -27.11
N PRO A 143 6.38 26.79 -26.93
CA PRO A 143 6.10 25.84 -28.00
C PRO A 143 5.37 26.56 -29.15
N GLN A 144 5.48 26.01 -30.36
CA GLN A 144 4.68 26.51 -31.48
C GLN A 144 3.18 26.30 -31.20
N PRO A 145 2.29 27.11 -31.79
CA PRO A 145 0.84 26.90 -31.67
C PRO A 145 0.45 25.44 -32.00
N LEU A 146 -0.44 24.87 -31.19
CA LEU A 146 -0.95 23.50 -31.34
C LEU A 146 0.09 22.38 -31.11
N LYS A 147 1.23 22.69 -30.51
CA LYS A 147 2.27 21.71 -30.16
C LYS A 147 2.44 21.60 -28.65
N GLU A 148 2.65 20.37 -28.19
CA GLU A 148 2.83 20.07 -26.78
C GLU A 148 4.27 20.33 -26.34
N LEU A 149 4.45 21.06 -25.24
CA LEU A 149 5.75 21.43 -24.69
C LEU A 149 6.71 20.24 -24.51
N ARG A 150 6.18 19.09 -24.09
CA ARG A 150 6.95 17.87 -23.81
C ARG A 150 7.45 17.15 -25.06
N LEU A 151 6.82 17.40 -26.22
CA LEU A 151 7.11 16.71 -27.48
C LEU A 151 7.83 17.61 -28.49
N GLU A 152 7.82 18.93 -28.28
CA GLU A 152 8.36 19.91 -29.21
C GLU A 152 9.89 19.99 -29.15
N LYS A 153 10.51 20.18 -30.32
CA LYS A 153 11.94 20.38 -30.51
C LYS A 153 12.26 21.79 -31.03
N ASP A 154 11.30 22.48 -31.61
CA ASP A 154 11.48 23.83 -32.14
C ASP A 154 10.68 24.85 -31.33
N PHE A 155 11.39 25.69 -30.59
CA PHE A 155 10.80 26.69 -29.70
C PHE A 155 10.93 28.10 -30.25
N LYS A 156 9.91 28.93 -29.99
CA LYS A 156 9.99 30.37 -30.22
C LYS A 156 10.53 31.06 -28.98
N SER A 157 11.63 31.80 -29.13
CA SER A 157 12.13 32.65 -28.06
C SER A 157 11.25 33.89 -27.90
N VAL A 158 10.94 34.21 -26.64
CA VAL A 158 10.12 35.36 -26.27
C VAL A 158 10.76 36.12 -25.11
N GLU A 159 10.46 37.41 -24.99
CA GLU A 159 11.01 38.27 -23.93
C GLU A 159 10.15 38.25 -22.65
N GLN A 160 8.84 38.02 -22.77
CA GLN A 160 7.90 37.97 -21.66
C GLN A 160 6.78 36.98 -21.94
N VAL A 161 6.27 36.33 -20.90
CA VAL A 161 5.09 35.46 -20.94
C VAL A 161 4.19 35.75 -19.74
N SER A 162 2.89 35.90 -19.99
CA SER A 162 1.86 36.02 -18.95
C SER A 162 1.14 34.68 -18.77
N ALA A 163 0.68 34.41 -17.55
CA ALA A 163 -0.14 33.24 -17.26
C ALA A 163 -1.49 33.27 -18.04
N ALA A 164 -2.14 32.14 -18.29
CA ALA A 164 -1.69 30.77 -18.04
C ALA A 164 -0.88 30.23 -19.23
N ALA A 165 0.32 29.71 -18.99
CA ALA A 165 1.22 29.29 -20.07
C ALA A 165 2.12 28.11 -19.70
N GLY A 166 2.33 27.20 -20.65
CA GLY A 166 3.42 26.23 -20.62
C GLY A 166 4.67 26.83 -21.26
N ILE A 167 5.75 26.96 -20.50
CA ILE A 167 6.99 27.59 -20.96
C ILE A 167 8.19 26.72 -20.64
N LYS A 168 9.16 26.71 -21.56
CA LYS A 168 10.49 26.17 -21.30
C LYS A 168 11.40 27.33 -20.90
N ILE A 169 12.16 27.14 -19.83
CA ILE A 169 13.05 28.16 -19.27
C ILE A 169 14.48 27.64 -19.28
N ALA A 170 15.40 28.47 -19.77
CA ALA A 170 16.84 28.25 -19.64
C ALA A 170 17.43 29.28 -18.67
N ALA A 171 18.26 28.83 -17.72
CA ALA A 171 18.91 29.66 -16.71
C ALA A 171 20.41 29.33 -16.58
N GLN A 172 21.08 29.85 -15.54
CA GLN A 172 22.49 29.53 -15.28
C GLN A 172 22.66 28.13 -14.69
N ASP A 173 21.86 27.81 -13.69
CA ASP A 173 21.92 26.55 -12.96
C ASP A 173 20.51 26.23 -12.41
N PHE A 174 20.13 24.96 -12.51
CA PHE A 174 18.92 24.36 -11.90
C PHE A 174 19.28 23.19 -10.98
N GLY A 175 20.54 23.11 -10.53
CA GLY A 175 21.04 22.03 -9.69
C GLY A 175 20.22 21.88 -8.40
N GLY A 176 19.51 20.76 -8.30
CA GLY A 176 18.66 20.42 -7.16
C GLY A 176 17.16 20.66 -7.38
N VAL A 177 16.74 21.25 -8.51
CA VAL A 177 15.31 21.38 -8.87
C VAL A 177 14.72 20.02 -9.19
N THR A 178 13.48 19.79 -8.75
CA THR A 178 12.70 18.59 -9.07
C THR A 178 11.37 18.94 -9.75
N ALA A 179 10.75 17.96 -10.40
CA ALA A 179 9.39 18.09 -10.89
C ALA A 179 8.40 18.19 -9.72
N GLY A 180 7.41 19.06 -9.88
CA GLY A 180 6.48 19.49 -8.84
C GLY A 180 6.99 20.66 -7.99
N ALA A 181 8.26 21.07 -8.13
CA ALA A 181 8.78 22.18 -7.33
C ALA A 181 8.04 23.49 -7.64
N PRO A 182 7.64 24.26 -6.61
CA PRO A 182 7.10 25.59 -6.80
C PRO A 182 8.19 26.55 -7.30
N LEU A 183 7.77 27.52 -8.11
CA LEU A 183 8.61 28.53 -8.71
C LEU A 183 7.95 29.90 -8.57
N ARG A 184 8.78 30.92 -8.33
CA ARG A 184 8.41 32.33 -8.38
C ARG A 184 9.39 33.09 -9.26
N ALA A 185 8.86 33.91 -10.17
CA ALA A 185 9.61 34.83 -11.00
C ALA A 185 9.48 36.25 -10.44
N VAL A 186 10.61 36.86 -10.11
CA VAL A 186 10.70 38.17 -9.46
C VAL A 186 11.64 39.09 -10.22
N SER A 187 11.15 40.29 -10.49
CA SER A 187 11.94 41.37 -11.08
C SER A 187 12.70 42.20 -10.03
N ASP A 188 12.16 42.34 -8.81
CA ASP A 188 12.81 43.03 -7.69
C ASP A 188 13.51 42.04 -6.75
N GLU A 189 14.85 42.01 -6.82
CA GLU A 189 15.68 41.12 -6.01
C GLU A 189 15.52 41.35 -4.50
N LYS A 190 15.04 42.52 -4.05
CA LYS A 190 14.82 42.78 -2.62
C LYS A 190 13.73 41.90 -2.00
N LYS A 191 12.85 41.35 -2.82
CA LYS A 191 11.75 40.48 -2.38
C LYS A 191 12.13 39.02 -2.24
N ILE A 192 13.28 38.62 -2.81
CA ILE A 192 13.76 37.23 -2.80
C ILE A 192 13.71 36.64 -1.38
N PRO A 193 14.26 37.28 -0.32
CA PRO A 193 14.28 36.66 1.02
C PRO A 193 12.90 36.37 1.63
N GLY A 194 11.87 37.12 1.22
CA GLY A 194 10.48 36.83 1.63
C GLY A 194 9.94 35.60 0.91
N ILE A 195 10.16 35.54 -0.40
CA ILE A 195 9.72 34.46 -1.27
C ILE A 195 10.42 33.13 -0.95
N GLU A 196 11.71 33.17 -0.60
CA GLU A 196 12.45 31.98 -0.16
C GLU A 196 11.72 31.30 1.01
N LYS A 197 11.30 32.09 2.01
CA LYS A 197 10.55 31.58 3.18
C LYS A 197 9.17 31.05 2.82
N GLU A 198 8.48 31.69 1.88
CA GLU A 198 7.17 31.22 1.41
C GLU A 198 7.28 29.87 0.71
N ILE A 199 8.28 29.71 -0.17
CA ILE A 199 8.53 28.43 -0.85
C ILE A 199 9.01 27.36 0.13
N GLU A 200 9.91 27.70 1.07
CA GLU A 200 10.34 26.74 2.10
C GLU A 200 9.16 26.22 2.92
N ALA A 201 8.23 27.11 3.33
CA ALA A 201 7.02 26.70 4.03
C ALA A 201 6.12 25.79 3.18
N GLU A 202 5.94 26.10 1.89
CA GLU A 202 5.17 25.28 0.93
C GLU A 202 5.79 23.87 0.78
N MET A 203 7.12 23.77 0.80
CA MET A 203 7.83 22.48 0.68
C MET A 203 7.88 21.69 1.99
N ASP A 204 8.03 22.35 3.13
CA ASP A 204 8.06 21.70 4.45
C ASP A 204 6.68 21.09 4.81
N GLU A 205 5.57 21.60 4.27
CA GLU A 205 4.26 20.95 4.38
C GLU A 205 4.22 19.55 3.73
N VAL A 206 5.10 19.30 2.76
CA VAL A 206 5.18 18.04 2.00
C VAL A 206 6.18 17.05 2.62
N GLU A 207 7.27 17.53 3.23
CA GLU A 207 8.23 16.69 3.95
C GLU A 207 7.68 16.29 5.34
N ILE A 208 7.13 15.07 5.41
CA ILE A 208 6.52 14.56 6.63
C ILE A 208 7.53 13.72 7.40
N GLU A 209 7.89 14.18 8.60
CA GLU A 209 8.49 13.37 9.67
C GLU A 209 7.45 13.21 10.78
N THR A 210 6.87 12.01 10.91
CA THR A 210 5.74 11.77 11.84
C THR A 210 6.09 10.86 13.02
N GLY A 211 7.36 10.47 13.17
CA GLY A 211 7.88 9.70 14.30
C GLY A 211 8.74 8.51 13.89
N ASP A 212 8.87 7.52 14.78
CA ASP A 212 9.74 6.34 14.60
C ASP A 212 9.02 5.11 14.02
N GLU A 213 7.69 5.19 13.82
CA GLU A 213 6.87 4.10 13.31
C GLU A 213 6.24 4.46 11.96
N GLY A 214 6.20 3.49 11.05
CA GLY A 214 5.54 3.61 9.75
C GLY A 214 6.44 3.35 8.55
N VAL A 215 5.94 3.75 7.39
CA VAL A 215 6.59 3.52 6.09
C VAL A 215 7.53 4.67 5.76
N PHE A 216 8.75 4.36 5.32
CA PHE A 216 9.66 5.33 4.72
C PHE A 216 9.40 5.45 3.22
N LEU A 217 9.17 6.67 2.73
CA LEU A 217 8.78 6.95 1.36
C LEU A 217 9.89 7.66 0.60
N LYS A 218 10.14 7.20 -0.63
CA LYS A 218 10.92 7.94 -1.63
C LYS A 218 10.11 8.11 -2.91
N SER A 219 10.22 9.27 -3.54
CA SER A 219 9.60 9.55 -4.84
C SER A 219 10.58 10.26 -5.78
N ASP A 220 10.41 10.14 -7.09
CA ASP A 220 11.17 10.91 -8.09
C ASP A 220 10.72 12.38 -8.16
N THR A 221 9.43 12.63 -7.88
CA THR A 221 8.78 13.94 -7.96
C THR A 221 8.05 14.30 -6.67
N LEU A 222 7.87 15.60 -6.43
CA LEU A 222 7.12 16.10 -5.25
C LEU A 222 5.65 15.66 -5.32
N GLY A 223 5.00 15.83 -6.48
CA GLY A 223 3.61 15.43 -6.66
C GLY A 223 3.38 13.92 -6.51
N GLY A 224 4.33 13.08 -6.92
CA GLY A 224 4.29 11.64 -6.66
C GLY A 224 4.38 11.31 -5.17
N LEU A 225 5.19 12.06 -4.42
CA LEU A 225 5.34 11.90 -2.97
C LEU A 225 4.05 12.28 -2.24
N GLU A 226 3.48 13.44 -2.56
CA GLU A 226 2.22 13.93 -1.98
C GLU A 226 1.07 12.95 -2.21
N ALA A 227 0.93 12.47 -3.45
CA ALA A 227 -0.11 11.51 -3.81
C ALA A 227 0.02 10.21 -3.01
N LEU A 228 1.24 9.69 -2.88
CA LEU A 228 1.50 8.46 -2.12
C LEU A 228 1.22 8.65 -0.63
N VAL A 229 1.72 9.73 -0.03
CA VAL A 229 1.45 10.10 1.36
C VAL A 229 -0.04 10.18 1.64
N LYS A 230 -0.78 10.94 0.82
CA LYS A 230 -2.22 11.15 0.99
C LYS A 230 -2.95 9.82 0.94
N THR A 231 -2.62 8.97 -0.03
CA THR A 231 -3.24 7.66 -0.19
C THR A 231 -2.96 6.72 0.99
N LEU A 232 -1.74 6.75 1.54
CA LEU A 232 -1.40 5.96 2.74
C LEU A 232 -2.15 6.45 3.98
N ARG A 233 -2.27 7.77 4.17
CA ARG A 233 -3.05 8.37 5.27
C ARG A 233 -4.53 8.01 5.18
N GLU A 234 -5.13 8.07 3.99
CA GLU A 234 -6.52 7.64 3.75
C GLU A 234 -6.75 6.16 4.10
N LYS A 235 -5.73 5.31 3.90
CA LYS A 235 -5.74 3.90 4.30
C LYS A 235 -5.36 3.65 5.77
N GLY A 236 -5.06 4.70 6.54
CA GLY A 236 -4.63 4.58 7.93
C GLY A 236 -3.24 3.95 8.09
N ILE A 237 -2.40 3.98 7.05
CA ILE A 237 -1.03 3.48 7.11
C ILE A 237 -0.12 4.62 7.57
N PRO A 238 0.57 4.48 8.72
CA PRO A 238 1.46 5.54 9.21
C PRO A 238 2.66 5.70 8.28
N VAL A 239 2.99 6.96 8.01
CA VAL A 239 4.23 7.35 7.32
C VAL A 239 5.25 7.68 8.42
N MET A 240 6.47 7.18 8.30
CA MET A 240 7.56 7.51 9.22
C MET A 240 8.28 8.77 8.72
N LYS A 241 8.67 8.71 7.44
CA LYS A 241 9.47 9.74 6.78
C LYS A 241 9.19 9.72 5.28
N ALA A 242 9.18 10.88 4.62
CA ALA A 242 8.94 11.00 3.18
C ALA A 242 9.90 12.00 2.54
N HIS A 243 10.62 11.58 1.49
CA HIS A 243 11.55 12.44 0.76
C HIS A 243 11.49 12.24 -0.75
N VAL A 244 11.85 13.27 -1.51
CA VAL A 244 12.08 13.15 -2.95
C VAL A 244 13.56 12.80 -3.20
N GLY A 245 13.81 12.00 -4.23
CA GLY A 245 15.15 11.57 -4.65
C GLY A 245 15.35 10.05 -4.58
N ALA A 246 16.48 9.59 -5.11
CA ALA A 246 16.80 8.17 -5.17
C ALA A 246 16.94 7.53 -3.77
N LEU A 247 16.68 6.22 -3.71
CA LEU A 247 16.92 5.43 -2.50
C LEU A 247 18.43 5.12 -2.38
N THR A 248 19.03 5.54 -1.27
CA THR A 248 20.47 5.41 -1.02
C THR A 248 20.76 4.32 0.02
N LYS A 249 22.02 3.89 0.11
CA LYS A 249 22.49 2.99 1.18
C LYS A 249 22.33 3.61 2.57
N SER A 250 22.49 4.93 2.68
CA SER A 250 22.30 5.65 3.93
C SER A 250 20.84 5.58 4.40
N ASP A 251 19.88 5.66 3.46
CA ASP A 251 18.46 5.51 3.78
C ASP A 251 18.17 4.11 4.34
N ILE A 252 18.72 3.05 3.72
CA ILE A 252 18.57 1.67 4.21
C ILE A 252 19.03 1.52 5.66
N LEU A 253 20.21 2.04 5.97
CA LEU A 253 20.79 1.98 7.32
C LEU A 253 19.97 2.78 8.34
N SER A 254 19.53 3.98 7.96
CA SER A 254 18.70 4.86 8.80
C SER A 254 17.37 4.19 9.15
N VAL A 255 16.65 3.67 8.14
CA VAL A 255 15.36 3.00 8.34
C VAL A 255 15.52 1.76 9.24
N LYS A 256 16.63 1.03 9.08
CA LYS A 256 16.91 -0.15 9.92
C LYS A 256 17.17 0.21 11.39
N SER A 257 17.83 1.34 11.66
CA SER A 257 18.09 1.78 13.03
C SER A 257 16.87 2.33 13.75
N THR A 258 15.93 2.92 13.00
CA THR A 258 14.75 3.60 13.58
C THR A 258 13.59 2.64 13.84
N SER A 259 13.28 1.76 12.89
CA SER A 259 12.10 0.89 12.99
C SER A 259 12.44 -0.57 13.28
N LYS A 260 11.68 -1.20 14.18
CA LYS A 260 11.74 -2.65 14.42
C LYS A 260 11.26 -3.46 13.22
N ASP A 261 10.29 -2.92 12.49
CA ASP A 261 9.71 -3.47 11.28
C ASP A 261 9.92 -2.48 10.12
N PRO A 262 11.14 -2.42 9.57
CA PRO A 262 11.51 -1.43 8.58
C PRO A 262 10.79 -1.70 7.26
N ILE A 263 10.04 -0.70 6.78
CA ILE A 263 9.31 -0.74 5.51
C ILE A 263 9.69 0.48 4.68
N ILE A 264 10.04 0.25 3.42
CA ILE A 264 10.39 1.28 2.45
C ILE A 264 9.46 1.13 1.23
N MET A 265 8.83 2.23 0.81
CA MET A 265 8.15 2.30 -0.49
C MET A 265 8.83 3.36 -1.36
N THR A 266 9.09 3.01 -2.62
CA THR A 266 9.63 3.94 -3.61
C THR A 266 8.70 4.07 -4.81
N PHE A 267 8.43 5.31 -5.23
CA PHE A 267 7.54 5.63 -6.34
C PHE A 267 8.31 6.34 -7.46
N GLY A 268 8.19 5.85 -8.70
CA GLY A 268 8.86 6.46 -9.86
C GLY A 268 10.39 6.31 -9.88
N ILE A 269 10.99 5.64 -8.88
CA ILE A 269 12.44 5.52 -8.73
C ILE A 269 12.90 4.14 -9.19
N LYS A 270 13.93 4.12 -10.03
CA LYS A 270 14.69 2.90 -10.31
C LYS A 270 15.66 2.63 -9.16
N VAL A 271 15.43 1.55 -8.42
CA VAL A 271 16.31 1.13 -7.31
C VAL A 271 17.46 0.27 -7.83
N PRO A 272 18.73 0.60 -7.54
CA PRO A 272 19.87 -0.25 -7.91
C PRO A 272 19.84 -1.63 -7.23
N ASP A 273 20.31 -2.68 -7.92
CA ASP A 273 20.28 -4.06 -7.41
C ASP A 273 21.07 -4.25 -6.12
N ASP A 274 22.17 -3.51 -5.94
CA ASP A 274 22.98 -3.56 -4.71
C ASP A 274 22.24 -2.95 -3.50
N VAL A 275 21.38 -1.96 -3.74
CA VAL A 275 20.49 -1.39 -2.70
C VAL A 275 19.35 -2.36 -2.38
N VAL A 276 18.77 -3.02 -3.39
CA VAL A 276 17.76 -4.07 -3.19
C VAL A 276 18.32 -5.22 -2.36
N GLN A 277 19.54 -5.66 -2.67
CA GLN A 277 20.20 -6.73 -1.92
C GLN A 277 20.50 -6.30 -0.48
N LEU A 278 20.99 -5.07 -0.28
CA LEU A 278 21.24 -4.53 1.05
C LEU A 278 19.96 -4.46 1.91
N ALA A 279 18.82 -4.08 1.30
CA ALA A 279 17.53 -4.09 1.98
C ALA A 279 17.13 -5.51 2.43
N LYS A 280 17.32 -6.52 1.56
CA LYS A 280 17.07 -7.93 1.90
C LYS A 280 17.96 -8.42 3.04
N ASP A 281 19.26 -8.11 2.99
CA ASP A 281 20.23 -8.52 4.00
C ASP A 281 19.89 -7.92 5.39
N ASN A 282 19.33 -6.71 5.41
CA ASN A 282 18.87 -6.02 6.62
C ASN A 282 17.42 -6.35 7.02
N ARG A 283 16.76 -7.29 6.31
CA ARG A 283 15.36 -7.71 6.53
C ARG A 283 14.37 -6.53 6.44
N ILE A 284 14.58 -5.64 5.48
CA ILE A 284 13.69 -4.52 5.17
C ILE A 284 12.69 -4.95 4.10
N ALA A 285 11.40 -4.68 4.33
CA ALA A 285 10.38 -4.83 3.31
C ALA A 285 10.47 -3.65 2.34
N LEU A 286 11.05 -3.88 1.15
CA LEU A 286 11.19 -2.87 0.10
C LEU A 286 10.15 -3.10 -1.00
N PHE A 287 9.32 -2.10 -1.24
CA PHE A 287 8.35 -2.04 -2.33
C PHE A 287 8.75 -0.93 -3.30
N HIS A 288 8.68 -1.20 -4.60
CA HIS A 288 9.01 -0.19 -5.61
C HIS A 288 8.11 -0.33 -6.84
N SER A 289 7.53 0.77 -7.31
CA SER A 289 6.70 0.77 -8.52
C SER A 289 6.55 2.18 -9.08
N ASN A 290 6.12 2.27 -10.33
CA ASN A 290 5.70 3.53 -10.96
C ASN A 290 4.18 3.73 -10.87
N ILE A 291 3.46 2.85 -10.18
CA ILE A 291 2.00 2.88 -10.01
C ILE A 291 1.67 2.75 -8.52
N ILE A 292 1.00 3.75 -7.96
CA ILE A 292 0.67 3.81 -6.52
C ILE A 292 -0.17 2.58 -6.10
N TYR A 293 -1.18 2.20 -6.88
CA TYR A 293 -2.03 1.04 -6.56
C TYR A 293 -1.24 -0.27 -6.46
N SER A 294 -0.23 -0.47 -7.31
CA SER A 294 0.62 -1.66 -7.25
C SER A 294 1.43 -1.72 -5.96
N LEU A 295 1.97 -0.59 -5.49
CA LEU A 295 2.66 -0.54 -4.18
C LEU A 295 1.74 -0.99 -3.05
N LEU A 296 0.49 -0.51 -3.05
CA LEU A 296 -0.50 -0.82 -2.02
C LEU A 296 -0.95 -2.27 -2.08
N GLU A 297 -1.15 -2.82 -3.27
CA GLU A 297 -1.49 -4.23 -3.44
C GLU A 297 -0.38 -5.15 -2.95
N GLU A 298 0.88 -4.85 -3.29
CA GLU A 298 2.05 -5.59 -2.81
C GLU A 298 2.20 -5.50 -1.30
N TYR A 299 2.00 -4.30 -0.74
CA TYR A 299 1.99 -4.07 0.70
C TYR A 299 0.88 -4.87 1.41
N ASP A 300 -0.36 -4.77 0.93
CA ASP A 300 -1.51 -5.48 1.52
C ASP A 300 -1.30 -7.00 1.45
N LYS A 301 -0.72 -7.51 0.35
CA LYS A 301 -0.33 -8.91 0.22
C LYS A 301 0.74 -9.27 1.25
N TRP A 302 1.78 -8.48 1.38
CA TRP A 302 2.86 -8.71 2.35
C TRP A 302 2.33 -8.71 3.80
N VAL A 303 1.46 -7.77 4.16
CA VAL A 303 0.83 -7.72 5.49
C VAL A 303 0.00 -8.98 5.74
N LYS A 304 -0.81 -9.42 4.77
CA LYS A 304 -1.58 -10.67 4.88
C LYS A 304 -0.69 -11.90 5.05
N ASP A 305 0.37 -12.00 4.25
CA ASP A 305 1.29 -13.13 4.29
C ASP A 305 2.14 -13.14 5.58
N ARG A 306 2.48 -11.96 6.10
CA ARG A 306 3.15 -11.83 7.40
C ARG A 306 2.23 -12.26 8.52
N ARG A 307 1.01 -11.74 8.57
CA ARG A 307 -0.01 -12.10 9.57
C ARG A 307 -0.27 -13.61 9.59
N LYS A 308 -0.44 -14.23 8.42
CA LYS A 308 -0.60 -15.69 8.30
C LYS A 308 0.60 -16.45 8.87
N ARG A 309 1.83 -16.00 8.63
CA ARG A 309 3.05 -16.62 9.16
C ARG A 309 3.14 -16.48 10.68
N GLU A 310 2.80 -15.32 11.22
CA GLU A 310 2.77 -15.07 12.67
C GLU A 310 1.68 -15.92 13.35
N GLU A 311 0.48 -15.97 12.77
CA GLU A 311 -0.62 -16.81 13.23
C GLU A 311 -0.27 -18.30 13.19
N GLN A 312 0.38 -18.76 12.12
CA GLN A 312 0.85 -20.14 11.99
C GLN A 312 1.95 -20.48 12.99
N ALA A 313 2.95 -19.60 13.18
CA ALA A 313 4.00 -19.78 14.17
C ALA A 313 3.42 -19.85 15.59
N LEU A 314 2.47 -18.97 15.91
CA LEU A 314 1.77 -18.99 17.18
C LEU A 314 0.94 -20.29 17.37
N LEU A 315 0.28 -20.76 16.31
CA LEU A 315 -0.45 -22.02 16.31
C LEU A 315 0.48 -23.23 16.54
N ASP A 316 1.67 -23.23 15.94
CA ASP A 316 2.67 -24.28 16.10
C ASP A 316 3.27 -24.31 17.51
N GLU A 317 3.42 -23.15 18.16
CA GLU A 317 3.81 -23.04 19.58
C GLU A 317 2.67 -23.33 20.56
N THR A 318 1.43 -23.44 20.08
CA THR A 318 0.25 -23.68 20.91
C THR A 318 0.05 -25.17 21.10
N ILE A 319 -0.01 -25.62 22.36
CA ILE A 319 -0.47 -26.96 22.70
C ILE A 319 -1.97 -27.00 22.46
N ARG A 320 -2.36 -27.66 21.37
CA ARG A 320 -3.75 -27.75 20.92
C ARG A 320 -4.50 -28.87 21.65
N PRO A 321 -5.83 -28.73 21.86
CA PRO A 321 -6.65 -29.79 22.44
C PRO A 321 -6.62 -31.07 21.59
N GLY A 322 -6.41 -32.20 22.25
CA GLY A 322 -6.45 -33.52 21.67
C GLY A 322 -6.89 -34.55 22.70
N GLU A 323 -7.69 -35.51 22.26
CA GLU A 323 -8.15 -36.64 23.05
C GLU A 323 -7.86 -37.93 22.29
N LEU A 324 -7.30 -38.93 22.97
CA LEU A 324 -6.97 -40.23 22.37
C LEU A 324 -7.38 -41.37 23.28
N ARG A 325 -7.58 -42.56 22.69
CA ARG A 325 -7.86 -43.81 23.40
C ARG A 325 -6.71 -44.79 23.20
N VAL A 326 -6.27 -45.44 24.27
CA VAL A 326 -5.31 -46.55 24.21
C VAL A 326 -5.99 -47.79 23.61
N LEU A 327 -5.46 -48.35 22.53
CA LEU A 327 -6.04 -49.50 21.85
C LEU A 327 -5.74 -50.81 22.60
N LYS A 328 -6.79 -51.60 22.82
CA LYS A 328 -6.71 -52.91 23.46
C LYS A 328 -5.91 -53.90 22.61
N GLY A 329 -4.90 -54.57 23.20
CA GLY A 329 -4.06 -55.55 22.54
C GLY A 329 -2.92 -54.96 21.70
N TYR A 330 -2.72 -53.64 21.73
CA TYR A 330 -1.69 -52.94 20.94
C TYR A 330 -0.62 -52.30 21.83
N VAL A 331 -0.25 -52.95 22.93
CA VAL A 331 0.87 -52.51 23.79
C VAL A 331 2.14 -53.27 23.39
N PHE A 332 3.07 -52.57 22.74
CA PHE A 332 4.33 -53.16 22.25
C PHE A 332 5.46 -53.08 23.28
N ARG A 333 5.47 -51.99 24.07
CA ARG A 333 6.42 -51.79 25.18
C ARG A 333 5.72 -51.05 26.30
N GLN A 334 5.85 -51.56 27.54
CA GLN A 334 5.14 -51.02 28.70
C GLN A 334 5.76 -49.75 29.28
N SER A 335 7.08 -49.53 29.17
CA SER A 335 7.76 -48.33 29.68
C SER A 335 9.15 -48.12 29.05
N LYS A 336 9.72 -46.92 29.23
CA LYS A 336 11.09 -46.50 28.86
C LYS A 336 11.49 -46.71 27.38
N PRO A 337 10.95 -45.91 26.44
CA PRO A 337 9.63 -45.26 26.49
C PRO A 337 8.53 -46.30 26.27
N ALA A 338 7.31 -46.04 26.77
CA ALA A 338 6.18 -46.90 26.45
C ALA A 338 5.83 -46.76 24.97
N VAL A 339 5.54 -47.87 24.29
CA VAL A 339 5.16 -47.89 22.87
C VAL A 339 3.84 -48.64 22.74
N PHE A 340 2.80 -47.96 22.29
CA PHE A 340 1.45 -48.53 22.20
C PHE A 340 0.61 -47.86 21.10
N GLY A 341 -0.37 -48.60 20.58
CA GLY A 341 -1.32 -48.11 19.59
C GLY A 341 -2.41 -47.26 20.25
N VAL A 342 -2.79 -46.17 19.59
CA VAL A 342 -3.89 -45.29 20.00
C VAL A 342 -4.81 -44.97 18.84
N GLU A 343 -6.03 -44.56 19.17
CA GLU A 343 -6.97 -43.91 18.26
C GLU A 343 -7.21 -42.48 18.74
N VAL A 344 -6.96 -41.49 17.88
CA VAL A 344 -7.26 -40.09 18.20
C VAL A 344 -8.77 -39.89 18.07
N LEU A 345 -9.44 -39.52 19.16
CA LEU A 345 -10.89 -39.35 19.21
C LEU A 345 -11.34 -37.96 18.80
N LYS A 346 -10.63 -36.93 19.27
CA LYS A 346 -10.93 -35.51 19.02
C LYS A 346 -9.62 -34.73 18.91
N GLY A 347 -9.64 -33.67 18.11
CA GLY A 347 -8.56 -32.70 18.03
C GLY A 347 -7.28 -33.23 17.40
N VAL A 348 -6.13 -32.80 17.92
CA VAL A 348 -4.80 -33.13 17.39
C VAL A 348 -3.82 -33.45 18.50
N ILE A 349 -2.89 -34.35 18.22
CA ILE A 349 -1.73 -34.64 19.07
C ILE A 349 -0.43 -34.49 18.28
N ARG A 350 0.62 -34.03 18.95
CA ARG A 350 1.96 -33.82 18.36
C ARG A 350 3.05 -34.33 19.32
N PRO A 351 4.24 -34.66 18.81
CA PRO A 351 5.43 -34.81 19.66
C PRO A 351 5.62 -33.59 20.59
N GLY A 352 6.08 -33.82 21.81
CA GLY A 352 6.23 -32.83 22.88
C GLY A 352 4.95 -32.53 23.66
N TYR A 353 3.78 -33.03 23.24
CA TYR A 353 2.55 -32.82 23.99
C TYR A 353 2.53 -33.67 25.25
N ARG A 354 2.28 -33.02 26.39
CA ARG A 354 2.03 -33.66 27.67
C ARG A 354 0.60 -34.12 27.74
N MET A 355 0.38 -35.31 28.28
CA MET A 355 -0.93 -35.95 28.35
C MET A 355 -1.37 -36.14 29.79
N THR A 356 -2.67 -36.09 30.04
CA THR A 356 -3.34 -36.32 31.33
C THR A 356 -4.40 -37.40 31.15
N LEU A 357 -4.68 -38.16 32.20
CA LEU A 357 -5.73 -39.16 32.17
C LEU A 357 -7.09 -38.47 32.22
N ALA A 358 -7.97 -38.75 31.26
CA ALA A 358 -9.33 -38.21 31.27
C ALA A 358 -10.15 -38.91 32.36
N LYS A 359 -10.32 -38.26 33.52
CA LYS A 359 -11.28 -38.74 34.53
C LYS A 359 -12.70 -38.29 34.16
N PRO A 360 -13.75 -39.10 34.44
CA PRO A 360 -15.11 -38.60 34.41
C PRO A 360 -15.20 -37.39 35.34
N ALA A 361 -15.75 -36.28 34.85
CA ALA A 361 -15.99 -35.11 35.68
C ALA A 361 -16.98 -35.48 36.80
N ALA A 362 -16.50 -35.74 38.00
CA ALA A 362 -17.33 -35.65 39.19
C ALA A 362 -17.74 -34.18 39.33
N ALA A 363 -19.05 -33.95 39.36
CA ALA A 363 -19.68 -32.63 39.32
C ALA A 363 -18.91 -31.56 40.12
N GLY A 364 -18.39 -30.55 39.40
CA GLY A 364 -18.08 -29.24 39.96
C GLY A 364 -16.73 -29.05 40.67
N LYS A 365 -15.73 -29.91 40.49
CA LYS A 365 -14.35 -29.63 40.98
C LYS A 365 -13.29 -29.96 39.92
N PHE A 366 -12.46 -28.95 39.61
CA PHE A 366 -11.21 -29.12 38.86
C PHE A 366 -10.29 -30.04 39.68
N HIS A 367 -10.17 -31.31 39.29
CA HIS A 367 -9.06 -32.12 39.75
C HIS A 367 -7.81 -31.62 39.02
N GLU A 368 -6.72 -31.36 39.74
CA GLU A 368 -5.42 -31.14 39.11
C GLU A 368 -5.15 -32.30 38.16
N ASP A 369 -5.12 -31.98 36.87
CA ASP A 369 -4.84 -32.92 35.80
C ASP A 369 -3.41 -33.42 35.97
N LYS A 370 -3.25 -34.55 36.65
CA LYS A 370 -1.94 -35.18 36.81
C LYS A 370 -1.44 -35.58 35.42
N VAL A 371 -0.38 -34.92 34.97
CA VAL A 371 0.34 -35.30 33.75
C VAL A 371 0.86 -36.73 33.92
N VAL A 372 0.51 -37.60 32.96
CA VAL A 372 0.86 -39.03 32.98
C VAL A 372 2.03 -39.36 32.05
N GLY A 373 2.43 -38.45 31.17
CA GLY A 373 3.59 -38.62 30.29
C GLY A 373 3.64 -37.60 29.16
N GLU A 374 4.70 -37.66 28.35
CA GLU A 374 4.94 -36.79 27.20
C GLU A 374 5.11 -37.62 25.92
N ILE A 375 4.47 -37.19 24.81
CA ILE A 375 4.60 -37.86 23.52
C ILE A 375 5.99 -37.57 22.95
N LYS A 376 6.79 -38.61 22.76
CA LYS A 376 8.11 -38.49 22.13
C LYS A 376 8.01 -38.59 20.61
N GLU A 377 7.31 -39.60 20.12
CA GLU A 377 7.19 -39.87 18.69
C GLU A 377 5.81 -40.41 18.35
N ILE A 378 5.34 -40.09 17.14
CA ILE A 378 4.12 -40.60 16.54
C ILE A 378 4.51 -41.34 15.26
N GLN A 379 4.07 -42.58 15.11
CA GLN A 379 4.35 -43.40 13.93
C GLN A 379 3.06 -43.94 13.30
N SER A 380 3.01 -43.90 11.99
CA SER A 380 1.97 -44.52 11.17
C SER A 380 2.64 -45.30 10.06
N GLU A 381 2.38 -46.61 9.99
CA GLU A 381 2.95 -47.52 8.98
C GLU A 381 4.49 -47.48 8.90
N GLY A 382 5.15 -47.32 10.06
CA GLY A 382 6.62 -47.26 10.14
C GLY A 382 7.24 -45.91 9.77
N MET A 383 6.43 -44.89 9.44
CA MET A 383 6.89 -43.53 9.17
C MET A 383 6.55 -42.57 10.31
N ASN A 384 7.51 -41.73 10.70
CA ASN A 384 7.31 -40.69 11.70
C ASN A 384 6.34 -39.62 11.20
N ARG A 385 5.44 -39.19 12.08
CA ARG A 385 4.45 -38.13 11.83
C ARG A 385 4.66 -36.98 12.81
N GLN A 386 4.47 -35.75 12.32
CA GLN A 386 4.55 -34.53 13.13
C GLN A 386 3.24 -34.20 13.84
N GLU A 387 2.14 -34.80 13.40
CA GLU A 387 0.81 -34.68 14.02
C GLU A 387 -0.03 -35.93 13.71
N ALA A 388 -1.01 -36.22 14.57
CA ALA A 388 -2.11 -37.14 14.30
C ALA A 388 -3.44 -36.48 14.71
N LYS A 389 -4.48 -36.70 13.90
CA LYS A 389 -5.78 -36.02 13.97
C LYS A 389 -6.89 -36.99 14.32
N ALA A 390 -8.02 -36.47 14.80
CA ALA A 390 -9.23 -37.27 15.06
C ALA A 390 -9.54 -38.25 13.92
N GLY A 391 -9.70 -39.53 14.25
CA GLY A 391 -9.86 -40.66 13.33
C GLY A 391 -8.57 -41.45 13.06
N ASP A 392 -7.39 -40.86 13.27
CA ASP A 392 -6.13 -41.55 13.02
C ASP A 392 -5.85 -42.63 14.07
N ARG A 393 -5.35 -43.79 13.59
CA ARG A 393 -4.81 -44.86 14.42
C ARG A 393 -3.29 -44.94 14.23
N VAL A 394 -2.56 -44.65 15.29
CA VAL A 394 -1.10 -44.47 15.25
C VAL A 394 -0.43 -45.17 16.42
N ALA A 395 0.85 -45.52 16.26
CA ALA A 395 1.69 -45.93 17.37
C ALA A 395 2.30 -44.69 18.04
N LEU A 396 2.19 -44.61 19.36
CA LEU A 396 2.83 -43.56 20.16
C LEU A 396 3.99 -44.14 20.94
N SER A 397 5.10 -43.41 20.96
CA SER A 397 6.16 -43.56 21.95
C SER A 397 6.00 -42.46 23.00
N MET A 398 5.80 -42.81 24.27
CA MET A 398 5.63 -41.85 25.37
C MET A 398 6.66 -42.07 26.49
N GLU A 399 7.22 -40.96 26.99
CA GLU A 399 8.10 -40.93 28.16
C GLU A 399 7.31 -40.70 29.45
N ASP A 400 7.92 -41.06 30.58
CA ASP A 400 7.37 -40.89 31.94
C ASP A 400 6.02 -41.57 32.25
N ILE A 401 5.70 -42.63 31.47
CA ILE A 401 4.47 -43.42 31.62
C ILE A 401 4.76 -44.93 31.67
N VAL A 402 4.00 -45.68 32.48
CA VAL A 402 3.99 -47.15 32.50
C VAL A 402 2.59 -47.70 32.19
N ILE A 403 2.44 -48.39 31.06
CA ILE A 403 1.19 -49.04 30.67
C ILE A 403 0.92 -50.27 31.55
N GLY A 404 -0.28 -50.35 32.13
CA GLY A 404 -0.70 -51.33 33.13
C GLY A 404 -0.56 -50.86 34.58
N LYS A 405 0.13 -49.73 34.83
CA LYS A 405 0.24 -49.11 36.15
C LYS A 405 -0.34 -47.70 36.19
N ASP A 406 0.08 -46.85 35.26
CA ASP A 406 -0.34 -45.44 35.21
C ASP A 406 -1.52 -45.23 34.26
N VAL A 407 -1.60 -46.03 33.18
CA VAL A 407 -2.66 -46.02 32.17
C VAL A 407 -2.95 -47.45 31.72
N ALA A 408 -4.21 -47.81 31.53
CA ALA A 408 -4.68 -49.12 31.07
C ALA A 408 -5.18 -49.09 29.62
N GLU A 409 -5.37 -50.27 29.03
CA GLU A 409 -6.02 -50.39 27.72
C GLU A 409 -7.46 -49.87 27.78
N ASN A 410 -7.90 -49.18 26.72
CA ASN A 410 -9.16 -48.43 26.62
C ASN A 410 -9.25 -47.13 27.44
N ASP A 411 -8.24 -46.78 28.23
CA ASP A 411 -8.20 -45.48 28.88
C ASP A 411 -8.12 -44.36 27.83
N VAL A 412 -8.68 -43.22 28.21
CA VAL A 412 -8.70 -42.00 27.40
C VAL A 412 -7.71 -41.01 27.99
N LEU A 413 -6.84 -40.48 27.15
CA LEU A 413 -5.88 -39.43 27.50
C LEU A 413 -6.25 -38.13 26.80
N ARG A 414 -5.99 -37.01 27.48
CA ARG A 414 -6.18 -35.66 26.96
C ARG A 414 -4.87 -34.89 26.99
N THR A 415 -4.68 -34.00 26.03
CA THR A 415 -3.56 -33.06 26.02
C THR A 415 -3.66 -32.10 27.21
N HIS A 416 -2.55 -31.83 27.88
CA HIS A 416 -2.47 -30.85 28.97
C HIS A 416 -2.23 -29.45 28.39
N PHE A 417 -3.31 -28.79 27.97
CA PHE A 417 -3.27 -27.45 27.33
C PHE A 417 -3.70 -26.30 28.25
N THR A 418 -4.03 -26.58 29.52
CA THR A 418 -4.67 -25.65 30.47
C THR A 418 -3.71 -24.72 31.20
N THR A 419 -2.43 -24.68 30.82
CA THR A 419 -1.46 -23.73 31.41
C THR A 419 -1.80 -22.31 31.00
N GLU A 420 -1.67 -21.34 31.92
CA GLU A 420 -2.06 -19.94 31.68
C GLU A 420 -1.46 -19.35 30.39
N THR A 421 -0.15 -19.58 30.16
CA THR A 421 0.53 -19.14 28.93
C THR A 421 -0.07 -19.76 27.67
N ASN A 422 -0.41 -21.05 27.70
CA ASN A 422 -0.98 -21.72 26.54
C ASN A 422 -2.44 -21.29 26.30
N MET A 423 -3.21 -21.04 27.36
CA MET A 423 -4.57 -20.52 27.29
C MET A 423 -4.62 -19.15 26.60
N GLN A 424 -3.66 -18.27 26.92
CA GLN A 424 -3.50 -16.98 26.23
C GLN A 424 -3.18 -17.15 24.74
N ARG A 425 -2.36 -18.15 24.37
CA ARG A 425 -2.06 -18.46 22.96
C ARG A 425 -3.31 -19.01 22.25
N ILE A 426 -4.00 -19.96 22.85
CA ILE A 426 -5.26 -20.54 22.35
C ILE A 426 -6.28 -19.43 22.07
N ALA A 427 -6.45 -18.47 22.97
CA ALA A 427 -7.39 -17.36 22.78
C ALA A 427 -7.10 -16.57 21.48
N LYS A 428 -5.82 -16.35 21.17
CA LYS A 428 -5.38 -15.64 19.95
C LYS A 428 -5.59 -16.46 18.67
N VAL A 429 -5.41 -17.78 18.73
CA VAL A 429 -5.52 -18.67 17.56
C VAL A 429 -6.85 -19.45 17.48
N ARG A 430 -7.81 -19.20 18.37
CA ARG A 430 -9.08 -19.95 18.47
C ARG A 430 -9.84 -20.06 17.15
N HIS A 431 -9.77 -19.02 16.33
CA HIS A 431 -10.43 -18.97 15.02
C HIS A 431 -9.80 -19.92 13.97
N LEU A 432 -8.55 -20.34 14.19
CA LEU A 432 -7.81 -21.28 13.33
C LEU A 432 -7.97 -22.74 13.77
N LEU A 433 -8.51 -22.98 14.97
CA LEU A 433 -8.74 -24.33 15.48
C LEU A 433 -9.93 -25.00 14.78
N ARG A 434 -9.90 -26.33 14.68
CA ARG A 434 -11.01 -27.14 14.19
C ARG A 434 -12.19 -27.12 15.16
N ASP A 435 -13.37 -27.49 14.68
CA ASP A 435 -14.59 -27.45 15.48
C ASP A 435 -14.60 -28.47 16.63
N ASP A 436 -13.98 -29.64 16.45
CA ASP A 436 -13.78 -30.62 17.52
C ASP A 436 -12.80 -30.13 18.59
N GLU A 437 -11.76 -29.39 18.21
CA GLU A 437 -10.85 -28.72 19.16
C GLU A 437 -11.58 -27.63 19.94
N LYS A 438 -12.39 -26.79 19.26
CA LYS A 438 -13.22 -25.77 19.91
C LYS A 438 -14.23 -26.38 20.88
N GLY A 439 -14.81 -27.53 20.53
CA GLY A 439 -15.71 -28.29 21.40
C GLY A 439 -15.01 -28.72 22.69
N MET A 440 -13.77 -29.21 22.58
CA MET A 440 -12.96 -29.57 23.75
C MET A 440 -12.62 -28.37 24.64
N LEU A 441 -12.38 -27.19 24.06
CA LEU A 441 -12.20 -25.95 24.84
C LEU A 441 -13.47 -25.60 25.61
N ALA A 442 -14.64 -25.70 24.99
CA ALA A 442 -15.91 -25.43 25.65
C ALA A 442 -16.20 -26.42 26.80
N GLU A 443 -15.90 -27.72 26.59
CA GLU A 443 -15.98 -28.75 27.64
C GLU A 443 -15.04 -28.43 28.83
N ALA A 444 -13.92 -27.76 28.57
CA ALA A 444 -12.97 -27.30 29.59
C ALA A 444 -13.33 -25.93 30.21
N GLY A 445 -14.45 -25.32 29.81
CA GLY A 445 -14.93 -24.04 30.35
C GLY A 445 -14.34 -22.78 29.70
N MET A 446 -13.92 -22.85 28.42
CA MET A 446 -13.26 -21.76 27.67
C MET A 446 -14.02 -21.22 26.46
#